data_AF-A0A4V1MGJ3-F1
#
_entry.id   AF-A0A4V1MGJ3-F1
#
_cell.length_a   1.000
_cell.length_b   1.000
_cell.length_c   1.000
_cell.angle_alpha   90.00
_cell.angle_beta   90.00
_cell.angle_gamma   90.00
#
_symmetry.space_group_name_H-M   'P 1'
#
loop_
_entity.id
_entity.type
_entity.pdbx_description
1 polymer ?
#
loop_
_entity_poly.entity_id
_entity_poly.type
_entity_poly.pdbx_seq_one_letter_code
_entity_poly.pdbx_strand_id
1 'polypeptide(L)'
;MAEHYAYENNRLKTSTIIAGTDFGDAVTEEYTYDDFGNVTQKKSMTGYDDKTLVEKAQYDDQGKFVIKKQIISVWKLILLIMTGGRFSQKKIPIIISRPIPMISGEN
;
A
#
# COMPACT_ATOMS: atom_id res chain seq x y z
N MET A 1 5.86 22.48 6.47
CA MET A 1 5.25 21.23 5.96
C MET A 1 5.02 21.42 4.49
N ALA A 2 5.54 20.51 3.66
CA ALA A 2 5.37 20.52 2.22
C ALA A 2 4.88 19.15 1.74
N GLU A 3 4.00 19.15 0.77
CA GLU A 3 3.38 17.95 0.20
C GLU A 3 3.53 18.01 -1.32
N HIS A 4 4.01 16.92 -1.91
CA HIS A 4 4.21 16.79 -3.34
C HIS A 4 3.48 15.55 -3.85
N TYR A 5 2.73 15.73 -4.92
CA TYR A 5 1.95 14.66 -5.55
C TYR A 5 2.34 14.56 -7.02
N ALA A 6 2.70 13.35 -7.44
CA ALA A 6 2.92 13.01 -8.83
C ALA A 6 1.78 12.12 -9.31
N TYR A 7 1.22 12.44 -10.47
CA TYR A 7 0.12 11.70 -11.07
C TYR A 7 0.56 11.06 -12.38
N GLU A 8 0.01 9.88 -12.67
CA GLU A 8 0.14 9.18 -13.93
C GLU A 8 -1.25 8.71 -14.37
N ASN A 9 -1.64 9.00 -15.60
CA ASN A 9 -2.97 8.63 -16.13
C ASN A 9 -4.13 9.06 -15.22
N ASN A 10 -4.07 10.28 -14.67
CA ASN A 10 -5.01 10.83 -13.68
C ASN A 10 -5.14 10.03 -12.37
N ARG A 11 -4.16 9.17 -12.05
CA ARG A 11 -4.07 8.42 -10.78
C ARG A 11 -2.82 8.85 -10.01
N LEU A 12 -2.92 8.87 -8.68
CA LEU A 12 -1.80 9.26 -7.81
C LEU A 12 -0.70 8.21 -7.89
N LYS A 13 0.47 8.55 -8.44
CA LYS A 13 1.60 7.62 -8.54
C LYS A 13 2.54 7.72 -7.35
N THR A 14 2.83 8.94 -6.92
CA THR A 14 3.76 9.20 -5.81
C THR A 14 3.24 10.32 -4.93
N SER A 15 3.33 10.14 -3.62
CA SER A 15 3.04 11.16 -2.62
C SER A 15 4.26 11.32 -1.73
N THR A 16 4.79 12.53 -1.61
CA THR A 16 5.91 12.84 -0.73
C THR A 16 5.48 13.90 0.26
N ILE A 17 5.56 13.56 1.55
CA ILE A 17 5.23 14.44 2.65
C ILE A 17 6.51 14.76 3.41
N ILE A 18 6.79 16.05 3.58
CA ILE A 18 7.93 16.57 4.31
C ILE A 18 7.40 17.28 5.56
N ALA A 19 7.54 16.63 6.71
CA ALA A 19 6.97 17.10 7.97
C ALA A 19 7.71 18.31 8.58
N GLY A 20 8.96 18.57 8.17
CA GLY A 20 9.81 19.64 8.70
C GLY A 20 10.56 20.46 7.64
N THR A 21 11.70 21.04 8.05
CA THR A 21 12.67 21.72 7.16
C THR A 21 13.75 20.79 6.62
N ASP A 22 13.89 19.61 7.19
CA ASP A 22 14.83 18.59 6.74
C ASP A 22 14.13 17.60 5.80
N PHE A 23 14.77 17.32 4.67
CA PHE A 23 14.33 16.30 3.73
C PHE A 23 14.58 14.89 4.26
N GLY A 24 15.41 14.73 5.30
CA GLY A 24 15.68 13.45 5.96
C GLY A 24 14.44 12.79 6.58
N ASP A 25 13.45 13.57 7.01
CA ASP A 25 12.19 13.05 7.57
C ASP A 25 11.09 12.87 6.51
N ALA A 26 11.43 12.96 5.23
CA ALA A 26 10.46 12.79 4.16
C ALA A 26 9.88 11.38 4.16
N VAL A 27 8.54 11.30 4.06
CA VAL A 27 7.81 10.07 3.83
C VAL A 27 7.37 10.08 2.38
N THR A 28 7.90 9.16 1.59
CA THR A 28 7.51 8.96 0.19
C THR A 28 6.71 7.69 0.05
N GLU A 29 5.56 7.79 -0.59
CA GLU A 29 4.67 6.68 -0.88
C GLU A 29 4.50 6.54 -2.39
N GLU A 30 4.73 5.34 -2.91
CA GLU A 30 4.50 4.99 -4.32
C GLU A 30 3.35 4.02 -4.43
N TYR A 31 2.46 4.27 -5.39
CA TYR A 31 1.22 3.54 -5.58
C TYR A 31 1.21 2.84 -6.94
N THR A 32 0.71 1.61 -6.95
CA THR A 32 0.46 0.83 -8.17
C THR A 32 -0.98 0.39 -8.19
N TYR A 33 -1.60 0.43 -9.36
CA TYR A 33 -3.01 0.14 -9.55
C TYR A 33 -3.23 -1.05 -10.47
N ASP A 34 -4.37 -1.72 -10.31
CA ASP A 34 -4.91 -2.61 -11.34
C ASP A 34 -5.69 -1.83 -12.42
N ASP A 35 -6.22 -2.56 -13.39
CA ASP A 35 -7.03 -1.99 -14.47
C ASP A 35 -8.35 -1.40 -13.97
N PHE A 36 -8.89 -1.95 -12.87
CA PHE A 36 -10.12 -1.48 -12.22
C PHE A 36 -9.92 -0.19 -11.40
N GLY A 37 -8.67 0.20 -11.11
CA GLY A 37 -8.34 1.38 -10.32
C GLY A 37 -8.12 1.12 -8.83
N ASN A 38 -8.03 -0.14 -8.41
CA ASN A 38 -7.67 -0.50 -7.04
C ASN A 38 -6.16 -0.44 -6.83
N VAL A 39 -5.72 -0.08 -5.63
CA VAL A 39 -4.30 -0.07 -5.25
C VAL A 39 -3.83 -1.50 -4.99
N THR A 40 -3.04 -2.07 -5.90
CA THR A 40 -2.46 -3.42 -5.76
C THR A 40 -1.16 -3.42 -4.96
N GLN A 41 -0.43 -2.31 -4.98
CA GLN A 41 0.80 -2.15 -4.21
C GLN A 41 0.93 -0.72 -3.70
N LYS A 42 1.33 -0.59 -2.43
CA LYS A 42 1.79 0.67 -1.83
C LYS A 42 3.17 0.46 -1.26
N LYS A 43 4.14 1.26 -1.67
CA LYS A 43 5.51 1.25 -1.15
C LYS A 43 5.73 2.53 -0.37
N SER A 44 5.93 2.42 0.94
CA SER A 44 6.23 3.55 1.82
C SER A 44 7.71 3.54 2.18
N MET A 45 8.37 4.67 2.00
CA MET A 45 9.79 4.91 2.26
C MET A 45 9.92 6.10 3.21
N THR A 46 10.64 5.92 4.30
CA THR A 46 10.95 6.99 5.26
C THR A 46 12.44 7.27 5.23
N GLY A 47 12.84 8.54 5.05
CA GLY A 47 14.25 8.91 4.97
C GLY A 47 15.04 8.73 6.29
N TYR A 48 14.38 8.76 7.45
CA TYR A 48 15.05 8.73 8.75
C TYR A 48 15.62 7.35 9.14
N ASP A 49 15.00 6.25 8.68
CA ASP A 49 15.29 4.89 9.16
C ASP A 49 15.59 3.91 8.02
N ASP A 50 15.62 4.38 6.77
CA ASP A 50 15.69 3.56 5.55
C ASP A 50 14.71 2.37 5.54
N LYS A 51 13.64 2.48 6.32
CA LYS A 51 12.62 1.44 6.45
C LYS A 51 11.66 1.56 5.28
N THR A 52 11.92 0.75 4.27
CA THR A 52 10.96 0.56 3.17
C THR A 52 9.96 -0.53 3.54
N LEU A 53 8.67 -0.19 3.48
CA LEU A 53 7.55 -1.09 3.65
C LEU A 53 6.82 -1.24 2.32
N VAL A 54 6.51 -2.46 1.93
CA VAL A 54 5.72 -2.78 0.74
C VAL A 54 4.45 -3.48 1.18
N GLU A 55 3.33 -2.81 1.03
CA GLU A 55 2.00 -3.39 1.15
C GLU A 55 1.55 -3.88 -0.22
N LYS A 56 1.11 -5.14 -0.31
CA LYS A 56 0.48 -5.69 -1.51
C LYS A 56 -0.92 -6.17 -1.17
N ALA A 57 -1.87 -5.80 -2.01
CA ALA A 57 -3.25 -6.28 -1.95
C ALA A 57 -3.55 -7.12 -3.20
N GLN A 58 -4.24 -8.23 -3.00
CA GLN A 58 -4.80 -9.06 -4.06
C GLN A 58 -6.31 -8.99 -3.95
N TYR A 59 -6.94 -8.68 -5.07
CA TYR A 59 -8.38 -8.56 -5.20
C TYR A 59 -8.96 -9.82 -5.84
N ASP A 60 -10.27 -9.98 -5.77
CA ASP A 60 -11.01 -10.98 -6.54
C ASP A 60 -10.99 -10.66 -8.04
N ASP A 61 -11.41 -11.62 -8.85
CA ASP A 61 -11.40 -11.49 -10.32
C ASP A 61 -12.27 -10.32 -10.82
N GLN A 62 -13.21 -9.86 -9.99
CA GLN A 62 -14.03 -8.68 -10.27
C GLN A 62 -13.45 -7.36 -9.72
N GLY A 63 -12.32 -7.39 -9.00
CA GLY A 63 -11.69 -6.20 -8.44
C GLY A 63 -12.50 -5.51 -7.34
N LYS A 64 -13.43 -6.20 -6.67
CA LYS A 64 -14.34 -5.63 -5.67
C LYS A 64 -13.88 -5.85 -4.24
N PHE A 65 -13.26 -6.99 -3.96
CA PHE A 65 -12.93 -7.41 -2.60
C PHE A 65 -11.47 -7.81 -2.47
N VAL A 66 -10.81 -7.36 -1.41
CA VAL A 66 -9.44 -7.79 -1.08
C VAL A 66 -9.50 -9.22 -0.55
N ILE A 67 -8.97 -10.17 -1.31
CA ILE A 67 -8.82 -11.57 -0.90
C ILE A 67 -7.61 -11.73 0.03
N LYS A 68 -6.54 -10.96 -0.23
CA LYS A 68 -5.30 -11.07 0.54
C LYS A 68 -4.61 -9.73 0.64
N LYS A 69 -4.11 -9.41 1.83
CA LYS A 69 -3.22 -8.28 2.06
C LYS A 69 -1.97 -8.76 2.78
N GLN A 70 -0.82 -8.34 2.28
CA GLN A 70 0.48 -8.66 2.88
C GLN A 70 1.29 -7.38 3.04
N ILE A 71 1.90 -7.23 4.21
CA ILE A 71 2.83 -6.14 4.51
C ILE A 71 4.21 -6.77 4.63
N ILE A 72 5.14 -6.30 3.82
CA ILE A 72 6.49 -6.84 3.72
C ILE A 72 7.45 -5.69 4.03
N SER A 73 8.29 -5.86 5.04
CA SER A 73 9.45 -5.00 5.22
C SER A 73 10.54 -5.44 4.24
N VAL A 74 11.15 -4.49 3.53
CA VAL A 74 12.21 -4.79 2.55
C VAL A 74 13.41 -5.49 3.20
N TRP A 75 13.77 -5.12 4.44
CA TRP A 75 14.79 -5.83 5.21
C TRP A 75 14.44 -7.29 5.44
N LYS A 76 13.18 -7.59 5.70
CA LYS A 76 12.68 -8.96 5.85
C LYS A 76 12.72 -9.72 4.51
N LEU A 77 12.52 -9.04 3.39
CA LEU A 77 12.65 -9.61 2.05
C LEU A 77 14.13 -9.90 1.70
N ILE A 78 15.04 -8.96 1.98
CA ILE A 78 16.49 -9.13 1.78
C ILE A 78 17.00 -10.30 2.63
N LEU A 79 16.64 -10.34 3.91
CA LEU A 79 16.99 -11.46 4.79
C LEU A 79 16.48 -12.80 4.25
N LEU A 80 15.27 -12.85 3.70
CA LEU A 80 14.69 -14.06 3.13
C LEU A 80 15.49 -14.56 1.93
N ILE A 81 15.89 -13.65 1.02
CA ILE A 81 16.72 -13.98 -0.14
C ILE A 81 18.09 -14.50 0.31
N MET A 82 18.68 -13.90 1.34
CA MET A 82 19.97 -14.35 1.89
C MET A 82 19.89 -15.70 2.63
N THR A 83 18.74 -16.05 3.22
CA THR A 83 18.58 -17.26 4.05
C THR A 83 17.83 -18.40 3.36
N GLY A 84 17.35 -18.21 2.12
CA GLY A 84 16.58 -19.21 1.37
C GLY A 84 15.22 -19.56 2.01
N GLY A 85 14.71 -18.75 2.94
CA GLY A 85 13.51 -19.04 3.70
C GLY A 85 12.21 -18.91 2.88
N ARG A 86 11.18 -19.69 3.22
CA ARG A 86 9.81 -19.53 2.69
C ARG A 86 8.99 -18.60 3.60
N PHE A 87 8.27 -17.67 2.99
CA PHE A 87 7.36 -16.76 3.69
C PHE A 87 6.14 -17.52 4.24
N SER A 88 6.05 -17.69 5.56
CA SER A 88 4.82 -18.17 6.20
C SER A 88 3.84 -17.00 6.33
N GLN A 89 2.76 -17.04 5.53
CA GLN A 89 1.67 -16.09 5.60
C GLN A 89 0.91 -16.35 6.90
N LYS A 90 1.13 -15.51 7.93
CA LYS A 90 0.26 -15.49 9.10
C LYS A 90 -1.14 -15.07 8.61
N LYS A 91 -2.11 -15.99 8.65
CA LYS A 91 -3.52 -15.68 8.37
C LYS A 91 -3.95 -14.54 9.29
N ILE A 92 -4.13 -13.36 8.74
CA ILE A 92 -4.87 -12.29 9.38
C ILE A 92 -6.34 -12.71 9.24
N PRO A 93 -7.13 -12.81 10.32
CA PRO A 93 -8.55 -13.12 10.21
C PRO A 93 -9.22 -12.03 9.37
N ILE A 94 -9.78 -12.42 8.23
CA ILE A 94 -10.57 -11.55 7.37
C ILE A 94 -11.87 -11.26 8.14
N ILE A 95 -11.98 -10.05 8.70
CA ILE A 95 -13.28 -9.53 9.12
C ILE A 95 -14.00 -9.17 7.84
N ILE A 96 -14.92 -10.03 7.41
CA ILE A 96 -15.81 -9.77 6.28
C ILE A 96 -16.75 -8.65 6.74
N SER A 97 -16.36 -7.39 6.49
CA SER A 97 -17.27 -6.26 6.65
C SER A 97 -18.45 -6.51 5.70
N ARG A 98 -19.63 -6.79 6.25
CA ARG A 98 -20.87 -6.92 5.48
C ARG A 98 -21.04 -5.65 4.63
N PRO A 99 -21.51 -5.76 3.37
CA PRO A 99 -21.78 -4.58 2.56
C PRO A 99 -22.75 -3.67 3.29
N ILE A 100 -22.36 -2.41 3.50
CA ILE A 100 -23.25 -1.36 4.00
C ILE A 100 -24.30 -1.13 2.90
N PRO A 101 -25.59 -1.35 3.14
CA PRO A 101 -26.61 -1.04 2.13
C PRO A 101 -26.58 0.47 1.88
N MET A 102 -26.30 0.83 0.63
CA MET A 102 -26.39 2.21 0.15
C MET A 102 -27.87 2.58 0.20
N ILE A 103 -28.27 3.42 1.17
CA ILE A 103 -29.60 4.01 1.19
C ILE A 103 -29.64 4.97 0.00
N SER A 104 -30.30 4.53 -1.07
CA SER A 104 -30.76 5.40 -2.15
C SER A 104 -31.73 6.40 -1.53
N GLY A 105 -31.28 7.64 -1.36
CA GLY A 105 -32.18 8.75 -1.10
C GLY A 105 -32.98 9.03 -2.38
N GLU A 106 -34.19 8.48 -2.44
CA GLU A 106 -35.24 8.99 -3.32
C GLU A 106 -35.81 10.30 -2.73
N ASN A 107 -35.98 11.27 -3.64
CA ASN A 107 -36.73 12.54 -3.57
C ASN A 107 -36.18 13.70 -2.74
#